data_AF-A0A175RAA7-F1
#
_entry.id   AF-A0A175RAA7-F1
#
_cell.length_a   1.000
_cell.length_b   1.000
_cell.length_c   1.000
_cell.angle_alpha   90.00
_cell.angle_beta   90.00
_cell.angle_gamma   90.00
#
_symmetry.space_group_name_H-M   'P 1'
#
loop_
_entity.id
_entity.type
_entity.pdbx_description
1 polymer ?
#
loop_
_entity_poly.entity_id
_entity_poly.type
_entity_poly.pdbx_seq_one_letter_code
_entity_poly.pdbx_strand_id
1 'polypeptide(L)'
;MMAPAPLAASIEVSPKQAIESPDLPGLFPPATRVYVTDLGSDGEETLVRAVRRLADLGYVAVPHLAARRAGARAAVEARIGALAERGGAREMLVIGGGPDRPAGDFATALDILETGFLDRFGYTDVAVAGHPETSSGFPADAAMRALRAKADFAARTDARMRIVTQFGFDGPAFVAWAQGLAAEGVDLPVHLGVAGPAKLTTLLKYAMACGVGNSLGFLRKRALSFGALATQQSPEDVVAPVERHVQTHPDGPIRQIHVFAFGGLTGAAHWLRERGSW
;
A
#
# COMPACT_ATOMS: atom_id res chain seq x y z
N MET A 1 -3.41 -4.86 -33.48
CA MET A 1 -3.84 -4.99 -32.07
C MET A 1 -3.14 -3.87 -31.30
N MET A 2 -3.89 -2.98 -30.65
CA MET A 2 -3.28 -1.97 -29.76
C MET A 2 -2.62 -2.70 -28.60
N ALA A 3 -1.45 -2.24 -28.17
CA ALA A 3 -0.86 -2.73 -26.93
C ALA A 3 -1.85 -2.47 -25.78
N PRO A 4 -2.14 -3.46 -24.92
CA PRO A 4 -3.04 -3.28 -23.80
C PRO A 4 -2.55 -2.16 -22.88
N ALA A 5 -3.51 -1.43 -22.30
CA ALA A 5 -3.20 -0.31 -21.41
C ALA A 5 -2.44 -0.79 -20.16
N PRO A 6 -1.42 -0.05 -19.70
CA PRO A 6 -0.77 -0.30 -18.43
C PRO A 6 -1.77 -0.30 -17.27
N LEU A 7 -1.42 -0.97 -16.18
CA LEU A 7 -2.19 -0.88 -14.94
C LEU A 7 -2.13 0.57 -14.42
N ALA A 8 -3.29 1.05 -13.96
CA ALA A 8 -3.38 2.30 -13.21
C ALA A 8 -2.52 2.24 -11.93
N ALA A 9 -2.21 3.39 -11.34
CA ALA A 9 -1.32 3.47 -10.18
C ALA A 9 -1.84 4.35 -9.03
N SER A 10 -1.45 3.97 -7.81
CA SER A 10 -1.46 4.82 -6.62
C SER A 10 -0.05 4.92 -6.06
N ILE A 11 0.20 5.85 -5.15
CA ILE A 11 1.56 6.13 -4.67
C ILE A 11 1.59 6.42 -3.16
N GLU A 12 2.68 6.03 -2.49
CA GLU A 12 2.93 6.41 -1.08
C GLU A 12 3.74 7.69 -0.93
N VAL A 13 3.41 8.45 0.11
CA VAL A 13 4.18 9.58 0.62
C VAL A 13 4.36 9.45 2.14
N SER A 14 5.46 9.97 2.67
CA SER A 14 5.54 10.26 4.10
C SER A 14 4.77 11.54 4.45
N PRO A 15 4.32 11.71 5.71
CA PRO A 15 3.68 12.95 6.14
C PRO A 15 4.55 14.18 5.86
N LYS A 16 5.86 14.06 6.12
CA LYS A 16 6.84 15.10 5.83
C LYS A 16 6.92 15.42 4.34
N GLN A 17 6.98 14.41 3.47
CA GLN A 17 7.00 14.63 2.02
C GLN A 17 5.72 15.31 1.53
N ALA A 18 4.55 14.90 2.04
CA ALA A 18 3.27 15.51 1.71
C ALA A 18 3.24 17.01 2.11
N ILE A 19 3.82 17.35 3.27
CA ILE A 19 3.82 18.69 3.82
C ILE A 19 4.88 19.60 3.21
N GLU A 20 6.07 19.09 2.92
CA GLU A 20 7.24 19.92 2.64
C GLU A 20 7.63 19.94 1.16
N SER A 21 7.20 18.96 0.36
CA SER A 21 7.61 18.88 -1.04
C SER A 21 7.01 20.04 -1.86
N PRO A 22 7.83 20.96 -2.40
CA PRO A 22 7.35 22.07 -3.21
C PRO A 22 6.84 21.61 -4.58
N ASP A 23 7.32 20.47 -5.06
CA ASP A 23 6.98 19.91 -6.38
C ASP A 23 5.71 19.08 -6.38
N LEU A 24 5.13 18.81 -5.20
CA LEU A 24 3.93 17.98 -5.06
C LEU A 24 2.69 18.51 -5.82
N PRO A 25 2.41 19.83 -5.90
CA PRO A 25 1.31 20.36 -6.70
C PRO A 25 1.44 20.02 -8.18
N GLY A 26 0.45 19.34 -8.74
CA GLY A 26 0.45 18.93 -10.16
C GLY A 26 1.41 17.79 -10.50
N LEU A 27 2.08 17.20 -9.51
CA LEU A 27 2.99 16.07 -9.75
C LEU A 27 2.25 14.84 -10.25
N PHE A 28 1.06 14.59 -9.69
CA PHE A 28 0.18 13.48 -10.05
C PHE A 28 -1.10 14.02 -10.71
N PRO A 29 -1.81 13.20 -11.50
CA PRO A 29 -3.16 13.55 -11.94
C PRO A 29 -4.10 13.83 -10.74
N PRO A 30 -5.09 14.71 -10.90
CA PRO A 30 -6.18 14.86 -9.94
C PRO A 30 -6.84 13.51 -9.63
N ALA A 31 -7.40 13.38 -8.43
CA ALA A 31 -8.01 12.16 -7.90
C ALA A 31 -7.08 10.93 -7.76
N THR A 32 -5.77 11.07 -7.99
CA THR A 32 -4.79 10.01 -7.67
C THR A 32 -4.88 9.67 -6.19
N ARG A 33 -4.94 8.36 -5.87
CA ARG A 33 -4.83 7.86 -4.50
C ARG A 33 -3.40 8.03 -4.00
N VAL A 34 -3.23 8.84 -2.97
CA VAL A 34 -1.95 9.12 -2.33
C VAL A 34 -2.02 8.63 -0.88
N TYR A 35 -1.27 7.57 -0.61
CA TYR A 35 -1.24 6.91 0.69
C TYR A 35 -0.26 7.62 1.62
N VAL A 36 -0.73 7.96 2.83
CA VAL A 36 0.09 8.66 3.83
C VAL A 36 0.55 7.66 4.87
N THR A 37 1.85 7.36 4.86
CA THR A 37 2.45 6.36 5.74
C THR A 37 2.37 6.77 7.22
N ASP A 38 2.20 5.77 8.10
CA ASP A 38 2.29 5.92 9.56
C ASP A 38 3.36 4.98 10.12
N LEU A 39 4.54 5.56 10.39
CA LEU A 39 5.67 4.87 11.00
C LEU A 39 5.67 4.96 12.53
N GLY A 40 4.68 5.66 13.14
CA GLY A 40 4.60 5.91 14.57
C GLY A 40 5.51 7.04 15.09
N SER A 41 6.21 7.75 14.20
CA SER A 41 7.09 8.88 14.54
C SER A 41 6.39 10.23 14.49
N ASP A 42 5.31 10.35 13.72
CA ASP A 42 4.61 11.61 13.49
C ASP A 42 3.41 11.76 14.41
N GLY A 43 3.24 12.96 14.95
CA GLY A 43 2.07 13.32 15.76
C GLY A 43 0.80 13.47 14.90
N GLU A 44 -0.35 13.45 15.57
CA GLU A 44 -1.66 13.59 14.92
C GLU A 44 -1.76 14.84 14.04
N GLU A 45 -1.28 15.99 14.52
CA GLU A 45 -1.35 17.25 13.78
C GLU A 45 -0.56 17.19 12.47
N THR A 46 0.59 16.53 12.47
CA THR A 46 1.38 16.32 11.26
C THR A 46 0.61 15.47 10.26
N LEU A 47 -0.04 14.40 10.72
CA LEU A 47 -0.83 13.53 9.84
C LEU A 47 -2.05 14.27 9.26
N VAL A 48 -2.80 15.00 10.09
CA VAL A 48 -3.94 15.81 9.65
C VAL A 48 -3.51 16.83 8.61
N ARG A 49 -2.39 17.55 8.83
CA ARG A 49 -1.84 18.51 7.87
C ARG A 49 -1.43 17.85 6.55
N ALA A 50 -0.81 16.68 6.61
CA ALA A 50 -0.42 15.94 5.41
C ALA A 50 -1.64 15.54 4.59
N VAL A 51 -2.66 14.94 5.23
CA VAL A 51 -3.92 14.56 4.59
C VAL A 51 -4.63 15.78 4.02
N ARG A 52 -4.73 16.87 4.78
CA ARG A 52 -5.37 18.11 4.34
C ARG A 52 -4.71 18.68 3.10
N ARG A 53 -3.38 18.78 3.11
CA ARG A 53 -2.64 19.32 1.96
C ARG A 53 -2.84 18.47 0.71
N LEU A 54 -2.89 17.14 0.82
CA LEU A 54 -3.17 16.27 -0.32
C LEU A 54 -4.59 16.50 -0.87
N ALA A 55 -5.59 16.62 0.00
CA ALA A 55 -6.96 16.93 -0.39
C ALA A 55 -7.08 18.30 -1.07
N ASP A 56 -6.40 19.34 -0.54
CA ASP A 56 -6.36 20.68 -1.13
C ASP A 56 -5.72 20.71 -2.53
N LEU A 57 -4.79 19.79 -2.80
CA LEU A 57 -4.17 19.61 -4.12
C LEU A 57 -5.03 18.77 -5.08
N GLY A 58 -6.22 18.33 -4.67
CA GLY A 58 -7.13 17.53 -5.48
C GLY A 58 -6.78 16.04 -5.54
N TYR A 59 -5.94 15.54 -4.64
CA TYR A 59 -5.62 14.12 -4.52
C TYR A 59 -6.56 13.40 -3.54
N VAL A 60 -6.71 12.08 -3.69
CA VAL A 60 -7.43 11.24 -2.72
C VAL A 60 -6.44 10.78 -1.66
N ALA A 61 -6.45 11.44 -0.50
CA ALA A 61 -5.59 11.09 0.62
C ALA A 61 -6.06 9.80 1.31
N VAL A 62 -5.15 8.82 1.46
CA VAL A 62 -5.40 7.53 2.11
C VAL A 62 -4.46 7.37 3.30
N PRO A 63 -4.76 7.95 4.47
CA PRO A 63 -3.92 7.78 5.65
C PRO A 63 -3.85 6.34 6.13
N HIS A 64 -2.70 5.95 6.67
CA HIS A 64 -2.51 4.66 7.32
C HIS A 64 -2.95 4.75 8.79
N LEU A 65 -3.48 3.64 9.28
CA LEU A 65 -3.72 3.41 10.70
C LEU A 65 -3.23 2.01 11.09
N ALA A 66 -2.22 1.97 11.96
CA ALA A 66 -1.63 0.73 12.44
C ALA A 66 -2.20 0.31 13.79
N ALA A 67 -3.01 -0.76 13.81
CA ALA A 67 -3.76 -1.23 14.97
C ALA A 67 -2.91 -1.42 16.24
N ARG A 68 -1.79 -2.12 16.13
CA ARG A 68 -0.93 -2.45 17.27
C ARG A 68 -0.11 -1.28 17.78
N ARG A 69 0.00 -0.20 16.99
CA ARG A 69 0.54 1.10 17.44
C ARG A 69 -0.55 2.01 17.98
N ALA A 70 -1.80 1.67 17.74
CA ALA A 70 -2.94 2.45 18.18
C ALA A 70 -3.09 2.32 19.71
N GLY A 71 -3.45 3.42 20.34
CA GLY A 71 -3.64 3.48 21.78
C GLY A 71 -5.03 2.99 22.21
N ALA A 72 -5.58 3.64 23.23
CA ALA A 72 -6.93 3.35 23.69
C ALA A 72 -7.98 3.63 22.62
N ARG A 73 -9.12 2.94 22.70
CA ARG A 73 -10.28 3.07 21.79
C ARG A 73 -10.67 4.52 21.50
N ALA A 74 -10.75 5.37 22.53
CA ALA A 74 -11.10 6.78 22.38
C ALA A 74 -10.07 7.58 21.56
N ALA A 75 -8.78 7.26 21.70
CA ALA A 75 -7.73 7.91 20.91
C ALA A 75 -7.79 7.51 19.44
N VAL A 76 -8.16 6.26 19.15
CA VAL A 76 -8.36 5.78 17.78
C VAL A 76 -9.58 6.45 17.14
N GLU A 77 -10.68 6.54 17.87
CA GLU A 77 -11.88 7.26 17.42
C GLU A 77 -11.56 8.72 17.09
N ALA A 78 -10.91 9.43 18.02
CA ALA A 78 -10.51 10.82 17.83
C ALA A 78 -9.60 11.00 16.62
N ARG A 79 -8.62 10.10 16.43
CA ARG A 79 -7.70 10.15 15.29
C ARG A 79 -8.40 9.92 13.96
N ILE A 80 -9.28 8.91 13.87
CA ILE A 80 -10.07 8.62 12.66
C ILE A 80 -10.95 9.83 12.30
N GLY A 81 -11.61 10.42 13.31
CA GLY A 81 -12.43 11.62 13.15
C GLY A 81 -11.62 12.82 12.69
N ALA A 82 -10.48 13.11 13.32
CA ALA A 82 -9.62 14.23 12.96
C ALA A 82 -9.12 14.13 11.51
N LEU A 83 -8.71 12.94 11.06
CA LEU A 83 -8.28 12.71 9.67
C LEU A 83 -9.43 12.92 8.66
N ALA A 84 -10.66 12.58 9.04
CA ALA A 84 -11.84 12.77 8.17
C ALA A 84 -12.35 14.22 8.15
N GLU A 85 -12.54 14.82 9.32
CA GLU A 85 -13.21 16.11 9.48
C GLU A 85 -12.27 17.28 9.18
N ARG A 86 -11.04 17.22 9.68
CA ARG A 86 -10.03 18.27 9.51
C ARG A 86 -9.13 17.98 8.30
N GLY A 87 -8.79 16.71 8.09
CA GLY A 87 -7.97 16.28 6.97
C GLY A 87 -8.74 16.13 5.65
N GLY A 88 -10.03 15.77 5.70
CA GLY A 88 -10.82 15.48 4.51
C GLY A 88 -10.67 14.05 3.97
N ALA A 89 -10.06 13.13 4.72
CA ALA A 89 -9.93 11.74 4.28
C ALA A 89 -11.30 11.05 4.18
N ARG A 90 -11.49 10.30 3.10
CA ARG A 90 -12.66 9.40 2.90
C ARG A 90 -12.24 7.97 2.60
N GLU A 91 -10.95 7.73 2.43
CA GLU A 91 -10.38 6.40 2.30
C GLU A 91 -9.31 6.20 3.38
N MET A 92 -9.11 4.97 3.86
CA MET A 92 -8.08 4.67 4.87
C MET A 92 -7.42 3.32 4.61
N LEU A 93 -6.13 3.20 4.90
CA LEU A 93 -5.44 1.91 4.97
C LEU A 93 -5.31 1.46 6.43
N VAL A 94 -6.01 0.38 6.79
CA VAL A 94 -5.94 -0.21 8.14
C VAL A 94 -5.01 -1.43 8.12
N ILE A 95 -3.97 -1.39 8.94
CA ILE A 95 -2.92 -2.42 8.99
C ILE A 95 -2.69 -2.91 10.42
N GLY A 96 -2.11 -4.09 10.58
CA GLY A 96 -1.78 -4.63 11.90
C GLY A 96 -0.75 -3.78 12.65
N GLY A 97 0.32 -3.35 11.98
CA GLY A 97 1.45 -2.66 12.61
C GLY A 97 2.53 -3.62 13.15
N GLY A 98 3.75 -3.12 13.27
CA GLY A 98 4.94 -3.93 13.57
C GLY A 98 5.21 -4.35 15.04
N PRO A 99 4.74 -3.65 16.10
CA PRO A 99 5.07 -4.04 17.47
C PRO A 99 4.56 -5.43 17.87
N ASP A 100 5.33 -6.21 18.63
CA ASP A 100 4.94 -7.55 19.14
C ASP A 100 3.85 -7.51 20.22
N ARG A 101 3.77 -6.41 20.96
CA ARG A 101 2.70 -6.16 21.93
C ARG A 101 1.91 -4.93 21.50
N PRO A 102 0.57 -5.01 21.43
CA PRO A 102 -0.27 -3.84 21.21
C PRO A 102 0.01 -2.74 22.25
N ALA A 103 0.02 -1.49 21.79
CA ALA A 103 0.16 -0.32 22.67
C ALA A 103 -1.13 -0.01 23.46
N GLY A 104 -2.27 -0.53 23.00
CA GLY A 104 -3.58 -0.33 23.61
C GLY A 104 -4.56 -1.43 23.22
N ASP A 105 -5.78 -1.04 22.88
CA ASP A 105 -6.94 -1.95 22.86
C ASP A 105 -7.05 -2.79 21.57
N PHE A 106 -6.19 -2.56 20.58
CA PHE A 106 -6.30 -3.16 19.25
C PHE A 106 -5.09 -4.05 18.91
N ALA A 107 -5.32 -5.35 18.77
CA ALA A 107 -4.31 -6.35 18.42
C ALA A 107 -4.23 -6.60 16.90
N THR A 108 -5.33 -6.38 16.18
CA THR A 108 -5.44 -6.64 14.74
C THR A 108 -6.10 -5.49 13.99
N ALA A 109 -5.90 -5.44 12.68
CA ALA A 109 -6.63 -4.51 11.82
C ALA A 109 -8.15 -4.72 11.90
N LEU A 110 -8.61 -5.97 12.08
CA LEU A 110 -10.03 -6.29 12.16
C LEU A 110 -10.68 -5.65 13.40
N ASP A 111 -9.98 -5.60 14.53
CA ASP A 111 -10.46 -4.96 15.76
C ASP A 111 -10.86 -3.49 15.52
N ILE A 112 -10.13 -2.79 14.64
CA ILE A 112 -10.46 -1.41 14.24
C ILE A 112 -11.67 -1.40 13.30
N LEU A 113 -11.71 -2.30 12.30
CA LEU A 113 -12.83 -2.36 11.35
C LEU A 113 -14.16 -2.62 12.07
N GLU A 114 -14.17 -3.49 13.07
CA GLU A 114 -15.35 -3.85 13.86
C GLU A 114 -15.85 -2.75 14.80
N THR A 115 -15.10 -1.65 14.97
CA THR A 115 -15.53 -0.54 15.82
C THR A 115 -16.70 0.26 15.25
N GLY A 116 -16.89 0.25 13.92
CA GLY A 116 -17.81 1.14 13.21
C GLY A 116 -17.32 2.60 13.09
N PHE A 117 -16.10 2.92 13.53
CA PHE A 117 -15.61 4.31 13.48
C PHE A 117 -15.44 4.82 12.05
N LEU A 118 -14.97 3.97 11.13
CA LEU A 118 -14.80 4.36 9.73
C LEU A 118 -16.14 4.79 9.11
N ASP A 119 -17.21 4.01 9.32
CA ASP A 119 -18.56 4.34 8.85
C ASP A 119 -19.07 5.64 9.50
N ARG A 120 -18.96 5.74 10.82
CA ARG A 120 -19.38 6.93 11.59
C ARG A 120 -18.77 8.23 11.08
N PHE A 121 -17.51 8.20 10.64
CA PHE A 121 -16.79 9.38 10.12
C PHE A 121 -16.80 9.47 8.59
N GLY A 122 -17.64 8.67 7.91
CA GLY A 122 -17.91 8.79 6.48
C GLY A 122 -16.78 8.29 5.58
N TYR A 123 -15.98 7.33 6.02
CA TYR A 123 -15.04 6.65 5.15
C TYR A 123 -15.79 5.69 4.23
N THR A 124 -15.57 5.80 2.93
CA THR A 124 -16.30 5.06 1.89
C THR A 124 -15.49 3.92 1.29
N ASP A 125 -14.16 3.93 1.48
CA ASP A 125 -13.26 2.88 0.99
C ASP A 125 -12.18 2.54 2.02
N VAL A 126 -11.93 1.26 2.20
CA VAL A 126 -10.93 0.76 3.15
C VAL A 126 -9.93 -0.15 2.45
N ALA A 127 -8.66 0.19 2.55
CA ALA A 127 -7.58 -0.69 2.17
C ALA A 127 -7.11 -1.51 3.37
N VAL A 128 -6.69 -2.76 3.11
CA VAL A 128 -6.06 -3.63 4.11
C VAL A 128 -4.77 -4.24 3.56
N ALA A 129 -3.81 -4.51 4.44
CA ALA A 129 -2.55 -5.12 4.02
C ALA A 129 -2.71 -6.58 3.55
N GLY A 130 -2.03 -6.91 2.45
CA GLY A 130 -1.75 -8.26 1.97
C GLY A 130 -0.25 -8.55 1.96
N HIS A 131 0.12 -9.82 2.19
CA HIS A 131 1.52 -10.25 2.30
C HIS A 131 1.79 -11.42 1.35
N PRO A 132 2.18 -11.14 0.09
CA PRO A 132 2.54 -12.17 -0.88
C PRO A 132 3.76 -12.98 -0.46
N GLU A 133 4.66 -12.34 0.30
CA GLU A 133 5.79 -12.98 0.95
C GLU A 133 5.55 -13.03 2.46
N THR A 134 5.96 -14.13 3.09
CA THR A 134 5.98 -14.24 4.54
C THR A 134 6.99 -13.25 5.12
N SER A 135 6.58 -12.46 6.11
CA SER A 135 7.51 -11.67 6.93
C SER A 135 7.91 -12.46 8.18
N SER A 136 9.12 -12.23 8.68
CA SER A 136 9.54 -12.74 9.99
C SER A 136 8.51 -12.37 11.06
N GLY A 137 7.97 -13.36 11.78
CA GLY A 137 6.96 -13.13 12.82
C GLY A 137 5.50 -13.15 12.32
N PHE A 138 5.25 -13.29 11.01
CA PHE A 138 3.90 -13.45 10.46
C PHE A 138 3.83 -14.63 9.46
N PRO A 139 3.61 -15.86 9.95
CA PRO A 139 3.51 -17.05 9.13
C PRO A 139 2.40 -16.97 8.06
N ALA A 140 2.57 -17.68 6.94
CA ALA A 140 1.64 -17.64 5.81
C ALA A 140 0.20 -18.05 6.18
N ASP A 141 0.04 -19.05 7.05
CA ASP A 141 -1.26 -19.51 7.53
C ASP A 141 -1.96 -18.45 8.40
N ALA A 142 -1.20 -17.78 9.28
CA ALA A 142 -1.71 -16.67 10.08
C ALA A 142 -2.09 -15.47 9.20
N ALA A 143 -1.27 -15.16 8.19
CA ALA A 143 -1.56 -14.12 7.21
C ALA A 143 -2.84 -14.40 6.42
N MET A 144 -3.01 -15.65 5.96
CA MET A 144 -4.21 -16.05 5.23
C MET A 144 -5.46 -16.05 6.11
N ARG A 145 -5.38 -16.54 7.36
CA ARG A 145 -6.49 -16.45 8.32
C ARG A 145 -6.91 -14.99 8.57
N ALA A 146 -5.95 -14.10 8.76
CA ALA A 146 -6.23 -12.68 8.95
C ALA A 146 -6.86 -12.05 7.69
N LEU A 147 -6.48 -12.51 6.49
CA LEU A 147 -7.06 -12.02 5.25
C LEU A 147 -8.48 -12.55 5.02
N ARG A 148 -8.73 -13.83 5.29
CA ARG A 148 -10.07 -14.45 5.29
C ARG A 148 -11.02 -13.70 6.22
N ALA A 149 -10.61 -13.42 7.45
CA ALA A 149 -11.46 -12.69 8.41
C ALA A 149 -11.82 -11.25 7.93
N LYS A 150 -10.93 -10.59 7.18
CA LYS A 150 -11.22 -9.28 6.56
C LYS A 150 -12.14 -9.41 5.35
N ALA A 151 -12.02 -10.50 4.57
CA ALA A 151 -12.94 -10.80 3.48
C ALA A 151 -14.34 -11.12 4.02
N ASP A 152 -14.45 -11.90 5.09
CA ASP A 152 -15.71 -12.19 5.78
C ASP A 152 -16.36 -10.91 6.32
N PHE A 153 -15.55 -9.98 6.86
CA PHE A 153 -16.03 -8.65 7.24
C PHE A 153 -16.58 -7.86 6.04
N ALA A 154 -15.87 -7.84 4.92
CA ALA A 154 -16.34 -7.18 3.69
C ALA A 154 -17.65 -7.79 3.18
N ALA A 155 -17.80 -9.12 3.23
CA ALA A 155 -18.98 -9.82 2.73
C ALA A 155 -20.25 -9.60 3.58
N ARG A 156 -20.09 -9.31 4.87
CA ARG A 156 -21.21 -9.07 5.82
C ARG A 156 -21.51 -7.60 6.07
N THR A 157 -20.82 -6.69 5.40
CA THR A 157 -20.99 -5.24 5.51
C THR A 157 -21.10 -4.61 4.13
N ASP A 158 -21.35 -3.31 4.05
CA ASP A 158 -21.30 -2.52 2.82
C ASP A 158 -19.93 -1.87 2.58
N ALA A 159 -18.91 -2.27 3.35
CA ALA A 159 -17.57 -1.72 3.26
C ALA A 159 -16.91 -2.04 1.90
N ARG A 160 -16.56 -1.01 1.15
CA ARG A 160 -15.77 -1.18 -0.07
C ARG A 160 -14.31 -1.42 0.29
N MET A 161 -13.87 -2.66 0.16
CA MET A 161 -12.56 -3.09 0.60
C MET A 161 -11.63 -3.48 -0.55
N ARG A 162 -10.33 -3.20 -0.37
CA ARG A 162 -9.27 -3.65 -1.27
C ARG A 162 -8.05 -4.11 -0.50
N ILE A 163 -7.30 -5.03 -1.08
CA ILE A 163 -6.01 -5.45 -0.56
C ILE A 163 -4.93 -4.58 -1.18
N VAL A 164 -4.04 -4.01 -0.38
CA VAL A 164 -2.80 -3.39 -0.84
C VAL A 164 -1.66 -4.27 -0.36
N THR A 165 -0.87 -4.80 -1.27
CA THR A 165 0.22 -5.69 -0.88
C THR A 165 1.44 -4.90 -0.43
N GLN A 166 2.26 -5.50 0.43
CA GLN A 166 3.67 -5.10 0.55
C GLN A 166 4.36 -5.19 -0.83
N PHE A 167 5.44 -4.44 -1.07
CA PHE A 167 6.25 -4.62 -2.28
C PHE A 167 7.08 -5.91 -2.24
N GLY A 168 7.56 -6.35 -3.40
CA GLY A 168 8.55 -7.42 -3.53
C GLY A 168 9.26 -7.34 -4.87
N PHE A 169 10.13 -8.32 -5.13
CA PHE A 169 10.97 -8.35 -6.34
C PHE A 169 10.70 -9.55 -7.25
N ASP A 170 9.74 -10.42 -6.89
CA ASP A 170 9.31 -11.58 -7.68
C ASP A 170 7.87 -11.38 -8.16
N GLY A 171 7.72 -10.70 -9.30
CA GLY A 171 6.42 -10.44 -9.92
C GLY A 171 5.58 -11.71 -10.16
N PRO A 172 6.14 -12.77 -10.77
CA PRO A 172 5.44 -14.05 -10.90
C PRO A 172 4.93 -14.65 -9.59
N ALA A 173 5.71 -14.62 -8.51
CA ALA A 173 5.24 -15.11 -7.20
C ALA A 173 4.07 -14.29 -6.66
N PHE A 174 4.08 -12.97 -6.87
CA PHE A 174 2.98 -12.08 -6.44
C PHE A 174 1.71 -12.33 -7.24
N VAL A 175 1.85 -12.58 -8.55
CA VAL A 175 0.73 -12.99 -9.40
C VAL A 175 0.14 -14.31 -8.89
N ALA A 176 0.97 -15.32 -8.65
CA ALA A 176 0.52 -16.62 -8.16
C ALA A 176 -0.19 -16.50 -6.81
N TRP A 177 0.33 -15.70 -5.89
CA TRP A 177 -0.31 -15.40 -4.61
C TRP A 177 -1.69 -14.76 -4.81
N ALA A 178 -1.80 -13.76 -5.67
CA ALA A 178 -3.06 -13.07 -5.93
C ALA A 178 -4.11 -14.02 -6.52
N GLN A 179 -3.73 -14.88 -7.47
CA GLN A 179 -4.63 -15.88 -8.07
C GLN A 179 -5.09 -16.95 -7.07
N GLY A 180 -4.26 -17.26 -6.07
CA GLY A 180 -4.60 -18.23 -5.03
C GLY A 180 -5.68 -17.74 -4.04
N LEU A 181 -5.93 -16.42 -3.96
CA LEU A 181 -6.84 -15.84 -2.98
C LEU A 181 -8.28 -16.37 -3.10
N ALA A 182 -8.77 -16.57 -4.32
CA ALA A 182 -10.13 -17.06 -4.55
C ALA A 182 -10.34 -18.48 -3.98
N ALA A 183 -9.33 -19.36 -4.10
CA ALA A 183 -9.37 -20.70 -3.51
C ALA A 183 -9.38 -20.67 -1.98
N GLU A 184 -8.93 -19.57 -1.39
CA GLU A 184 -8.94 -19.31 0.04
C GLU A 184 -10.22 -18.58 0.51
N GLY A 185 -11.19 -18.34 -0.39
CA GLY A 185 -12.42 -17.61 -0.08
C GLY A 185 -12.22 -16.10 0.07
N VAL A 186 -11.12 -15.55 -0.46
CA VAL A 186 -10.83 -14.11 -0.45
C VAL A 186 -11.08 -13.54 -1.83
N ASP A 187 -12.21 -12.85 -2.01
CA ASP A 187 -12.61 -12.18 -3.26
C ASP A 187 -12.54 -10.65 -3.14
N LEU A 188 -11.37 -10.14 -2.75
CA LEU A 188 -11.11 -8.71 -2.66
C LEU A 188 -10.18 -8.26 -3.81
N PRO A 189 -10.42 -7.09 -4.42
CA PRO A 189 -9.51 -6.54 -5.42
C PRO A 189 -8.12 -6.28 -4.81
N VAL A 190 -7.08 -6.57 -5.59
CA VAL A 190 -5.67 -6.46 -5.20
C VAL A 190 -5.01 -5.28 -5.91
N HIS A 191 -4.43 -4.40 -5.12
CA HIS A 191 -3.51 -3.35 -5.53
C HIS A 191 -2.10 -3.85 -5.20
N LEU A 192 -1.36 -4.21 -6.25
CA LEU A 192 -0.08 -4.90 -6.11
C LEU A 192 1.04 -3.89 -5.83
N GLY A 193 1.67 -4.03 -4.67
CA GLY A 193 2.77 -3.21 -4.20
C GLY A 193 4.04 -3.40 -5.04
N VAL A 194 4.60 -2.29 -5.54
CA VAL A 194 5.84 -2.28 -6.33
C VAL A 194 6.76 -1.16 -5.86
N ALA A 195 8.05 -1.43 -5.79
CA ALA A 195 9.03 -0.39 -5.52
C ALA A 195 9.23 0.46 -6.78
N GLY A 196 9.09 1.79 -6.66
CA GLY A 196 9.41 2.73 -7.72
C GLY A 196 10.92 2.80 -8.02
N PRO A 197 11.34 3.54 -9.05
CA PRO A 197 12.74 3.61 -9.47
C PRO A 197 13.65 4.09 -8.33
N ALA A 198 14.60 3.27 -7.91
CA ALA A 198 15.47 3.57 -6.76
C ALA A 198 16.84 2.90 -6.89
N LYS A 199 17.83 3.40 -6.13
CA LYS A 199 19.14 2.75 -6.03
C LYS A 199 18.99 1.38 -5.36
N LEU A 200 19.80 0.41 -5.78
CA LEU A 200 19.80 -0.93 -5.20
C LEU A 200 19.98 -0.91 -3.67
N THR A 201 20.90 -0.08 -3.17
CA THR A 201 21.15 0.05 -1.72
C THR A 201 19.92 0.53 -0.96
N THR A 202 19.15 1.45 -1.54
CA THR A 202 17.87 1.92 -1.00
C THR A 202 16.84 0.78 -0.98
N LEU A 203 16.71 0.04 -2.07
CA LEU A 203 15.80 -1.11 -2.16
C LEU A 203 16.15 -2.19 -1.13
N LEU A 204 17.42 -2.54 -0.99
CA LEU A 204 17.89 -3.51 0.01
C LEU A 204 17.59 -3.05 1.44
N LYS A 205 17.82 -1.76 1.75
CA LYS A 205 17.50 -1.18 3.06
C LYS A 205 16.02 -1.36 3.40
N TYR A 206 15.13 -0.94 2.50
CA TYR A 206 13.69 -1.07 2.74
C TYR A 206 13.24 -2.53 2.76
N ALA A 207 13.83 -3.38 1.92
CA ALA A 207 13.50 -4.80 1.89
C ALA A 207 13.76 -5.49 3.24
N MET A 208 14.89 -5.17 3.86
CA MET A 208 15.21 -5.65 5.21
C MET A 208 14.25 -5.09 6.27
N ALA A 209 13.94 -3.79 6.21
CA ALA A 209 13.03 -3.14 7.16
C ALA A 209 11.59 -3.66 7.08
N CYS A 210 11.14 -4.04 5.87
CA CYS A 210 9.79 -4.52 5.60
C CYS A 210 9.67 -6.06 5.64
N GLY A 211 10.78 -6.78 5.83
CA GLY A 211 10.78 -8.24 5.94
C GLY A 211 10.49 -8.99 4.65
N VAL A 212 10.75 -8.40 3.47
CA VAL A 212 10.52 -9.02 2.14
C VAL A 212 11.76 -9.80 1.67
N GLY A 213 12.24 -10.67 2.57
CA GLY A 213 13.50 -11.37 2.42
C GLY A 213 13.49 -12.44 1.31
N ASN A 214 12.33 -13.00 0.99
CA ASN A 214 12.22 -14.16 0.11
C ASN A 214 12.55 -13.79 -1.34
N SER A 215 12.17 -12.60 -1.79
CA SER A 215 12.51 -12.12 -3.14
C SER A 215 13.84 -11.37 -3.24
N LEU A 216 14.61 -11.21 -2.15
CA LEU A 216 15.95 -10.59 -2.20
C LEU A 216 16.91 -11.33 -3.14
N GLY A 217 16.75 -12.65 -3.29
CA GLY A 217 17.53 -13.45 -4.23
C GLY A 217 17.35 -13.00 -5.69
N PHE A 218 16.13 -12.62 -6.08
CA PHE A 218 15.84 -12.09 -7.42
C PHE A 218 16.53 -10.74 -7.63
N LEU A 219 16.42 -9.85 -6.64
CA LEU A 219 17.07 -8.54 -6.69
C LEU A 219 18.60 -8.66 -6.80
N ARG A 220 19.23 -9.55 -6.01
CA ARG A 220 20.69 -9.77 -6.03
C ARG A 220 21.18 -10.36 -7.34
N LYS A 221 20.51 -11.38 -7.87
CA LYS A 221 20.85 -11.99 -9.17
C LYS A 221 20.88 -10.94 -10.27
N ARG A 222 19.87 -10.06 -10.29
CA ARG A 222 19.77 -8.96 -11.26
C ARG A 222 20.91 -7.94 -11.12
N ALA A 223 21.21 -7.50 -9.89
CA ALA A 223 22.28 -6.54 -9.64
C ALA A 223 23.63 -6.99 -10.19
N LEU A 224 23.91 -8.30 -10.09
CA LEU A 224 25.12 -8.94 -10.62
C LEU A 224 25.11 -9.03 -12.15
N SER A 225 23.96 -9.34 -12.77
CA SER A 225 23.84 -9.48 -14.23
C SER A 225 24.04 -8.18 -15.01
N PHE A 226 23.74 -7.03 -14.40
CA PHE A 226 23.80 -5.72 -15.09
C PHE A 226 24.95 -4.82 -14.66
N GLY A 227 25.86 -5.26 -13.78
CA GLY A 227 26.92 -4.40 -13.23
C GLY A 227 26.37 -3.14 -12.51
N ALA A 228 25.11 -3.23 -12.06
CA ALA A 228 24.21 -2.09 -11.83
C ALA A 228 24.14 -1.65 -10.37
N LEU A 229 25.20 -1.85 -9.59
CA LEU A 229 25.21 -1.50 -8.16
C LEU A 229 24.98 0.00 -7.93
N ALA A 230 25.41 0.85 -8.87
CA ALA A 230 25.28 2.31 -8.80
C ALA A 230 24.09 2.89 -9.60
N THR A 231 23.42 2.11 -10.44
CA THR A 231 22.31 2.59 -11.29
C THR A 231 20.96 2.36 -10.62
N GLN A 232 19.99 3.21 -10.97
CA GLN A 232 18.61 3.02 -10.51
C GLN A 232 18.06 1.71 -11.10
N GLN A 233 17.45 0.91 -10.23
CA GLN A 233 16.77 -0.30 -10.62
C GLN A 233 15.40 0.07 -11.18
N SER A 234 15.08 -0.53 -12.33
CA SER A 234 13.79 -0.33 -12.98
C SER A 234 12.72 -1.22 -12.34
N PRO A 235 11.51 -0.70 -12.04
CA PRO A 235 10.40 -1.51 -11.54
C PRO A 235 9.84 -2.52 -12.57
N GLU A 236 10.20 -2.38 -13.85
CA GLU A 236 9.63 -3.17 -14.97
C GLU A 236 9.75 -4.67 -14.82
N ASP A 237 10.79 -5.16 -14.15
CA ASP A 237 11.00 -6.59 -13.95
C ASP A 237 9.92 -7.22 -13.07
N VAL A 238 9.27 -6.41 -12.22
CA VAL A 238 8.12 -6.83 -11.41
C VAL A 238 6.83 -6.52 -12.15
N VAL A 239 6.72 -5.32 -12.74
CA VAL A 239 5.47 -4.82 -13.33
C VAL A 239 5.12 -5.52 -14.64
N ALA A 240 6.07 -5.71 -15.56
CA ALA A 240 5.77 -6.28 -16.88
C ALA A 240 5.22 -7.72 -16.82
N PRO A 241 5.74 -8.64 -15.97
CA PRO A 241 5.10 -9.94 -15.76
C PRO A 241 3.67 -9.85 -15.19
N VAL A 242 3.44 -8.93 -14.26
CA VAL A 242 2.11 -8.70 -13.66
C VAL A 242 1.11 -8.24 -14.73
N GLU A 243 1.48 -7.25 -15.52
CA GLU A 243 0.60 -6.72 -16.57
C GLU A 243 0.31 -7.76 -17.66
N ARG A 244 1.32 -8.53 -18.08
CA ARG A 244 1.13 -9.63 -19.03
C ARG A 244 0.14 -10.67 -18.51
N HIS A 245 0.16 -10.93 -17.20
CA HIS A 245 -0.81 -11.81 -16.57
C HIS A 245 -2.22 -11.21 -16.60
N VAL A 246 -2.37 -9.96 -16.17
CA VAL A 246 -3.69 -9.26 -16.18
C VAL A 246 -4.29 -9.21 -17.59
N GLN A 247 -3.46 -9.03 -18.62
CA GLN A 247 -3.92 -9.03 -20.01
C GLN A 247 -4.54 -10.37 -20.45
N THR A 248 -4.01 -11.48 -19.94
CA THR A 248 -4.51 -12.82 -20.25
C THR A 248 -5.60 -13.27 -19.26
N HIS A 249 -5.77 -12.57 -18.14
CA HIS A 249 -6.73 -12.86 -17.07
C HIS A 249 -7.42 -11.57 -16.57
N PRO A 250 -8.22 -10.89 -17.41
CA PRO A 250 -8.80 -9.58 -17.08
C PRO A 250 -9.77 -9.62 -15.89
N ASP A 251 -10.38 -10.78 -15.63
CA ASP A 251 -11.28 -11.00 -14.50
C ASP A 251 -10.55 -11.34 -13.19
N GLY A 252 -9.21 -11.44 -13.24
CA GLY A 252 -8.39 -11.71 -12.07
C GLY A 252 -8.45 -10.62 -10.99
N PRO A 253 -7.97 -10.91 -9.79
CA PRO A 253 -8.10 -10.01 -8.64
C PRO A 253 -7.22 -8.76 -8.72
N ILE A 254 -6.14 -8.76 -9.52
CA ILE A 254 -5.21 -7.62 -9.63
C ILE A 254 -5.87 -6.51 -10.44
N ARG A 255 -6.11 -5.36 -9.81
CA ARG A 255 -6.78 -4.20 -10.45
C ARG A 255 -5.86 -3.00 -10.68
N GLN A 256 -4.75 -2.93 -9.95
CA GLN A 256 -3.92 -1.73 -9.92
C GLN A 256 -2.51 -2.05 -9.41
N ILE A 257 -1.51 -1.21 -9.72
CA ILE A 257 -0.26 -1.17 -8.97
C ILE A 257 -0.31 -0.10 -7.85
N HIS A 258 0.46 -0.33 -6.79
CA HIS A 258 0.65 0.59 -5.68
C HIS A 258 2.15 0.86 -5.48
N VAL A 259 2.56 2.10 -5.67
CA VAL A 259 3.97 2.46 -5.84
C VAL A 259 4.57 3.00 -4.56
N PHE A 260 5.58 2.30 -4.06
CA PHE A 260 6.45 2.77 -2.99
C PHE A 260 7.56 3.64 -3.57
N ALA A 261 7.48 4.96 -3.38
CA ALA A 261 8.36 5.94 -4.00
C ALA A 261 9.73 6.07 -3.30
N PHE A 262 10.41 4.94 -3.03
CA PHE A 262 11.65 4.91 -2.24
C PHE A 262 12.81 5.72 -2.83
N GLY A 263 12.85 5.88 -4.15
CA GLY A 263 13.85 6.71 -4.84
C GLY A 263 13.45 8.19 -4.99
N GLY A 264 12.27 8.58 -4.50
CA GLY A 264 11.73 9.93 -4.60
C GLY A 264 10.46 10.02 -5.44
N LEU A 265 9.60 10.98 -5.10
CA LEU A 265 8.28 11.16 -5.73
C LEU A 265 8.38 11.55 -7.20
N THR A 266 9.28 12.48 -7.55
CA THR A 266 9.44 12.96 -8.93
C THR A 266 9.83 11.85 -9.89
N GLY A 267 10.80 11.01 -9.49
CA GLY A 267 11.24 9.88 -10.29
C GLY A 267 10.13 8.83 -10.48
N ALA A 268 9.38 8.52 -9.42
CA ALA A 268 8.23 7.63 -9.50
C ALA A 268 7.12 8.21 -10.39
N ALA A 269 6.82 9.51 -10.28
CA ALA A 269 5.79 10.16 -11.06
C ALA A 269 6.13 10.24 -12.55
N HIS A 270 7.39 10.52 -12.87
CA HIS A 270 7.87 10.53 -14.25
C HIS A 270 7.75 9.15 -14.88
N TRP A 271 8.23 8.12 -14.18
CA TRP A 271 8.14 6.74 -14.64
C TRP A 271 6.69 6.32 -14.91
N LEU A 272 5.75 6.63 -14.01
CA LEU A 272 4.33 6.31 -14.21
C LEU A 272 3.71 7.08 -15.38
N ARG A 273 4.17 8.32 -15.65
CA ARG A 273 3.72 9.12 -16.80
C ARG A 273 4.23 8.57 -18.12
N GLU A 274 5.51 8.20 -18.20
CA GLU A 274 6.11 7.61 -19.39
C GLU A 274 5.43 6.28 -19.76
N ARG A 275 5.06 5.51 -18.74
CA ARG A 275 4.32 4.26 -18.94
C ARG A 275 2.90 4.48 -19.45
N GLY A 276 2.24 5.57 -19.04
CA GLY A 276 0.80 5.75 -19.22
C GLY A 276 -0.04 5.05 -18.14
N SER A 277 0.51 4.89 -16.93
CA SER A 277 -0.18 4.32 -15.76
C SER A 277 -1.02 5.37 -14.98
N TRP A 278 -0.94 6.63 -15.40
CA TRP A 278 -1.71 7.75 -14.86
C TRP A 278 -3.04 7.92 -15.58
#